data_AF-A0A1M5DEN5-F1
#
_entry.id   AF-A0A1M5DEN5-F1
#
_cell.length_a   1.000
_cell.length_b   1.000
_cell.length_c   1.000
_cell.angle_alpha   90.00
_cell.angle_beta   90.00
_cell.angle_gamma   90.00
#
_symmetry.space_group_name_H-M   'P 1'
#
loop_
_entity.id
_entity.type
_entity.pdbx_description
1 polymer ?
#
loop_
_entity_poly.entity_id
_entity_poly.type
_entity_poly.pdbx_seq_one_letter_code
_entity_poly.pdbx_strand_id
1 'polypeptide(L)'
;MKRSASSFRCGALREDPTGFTLVELMVTVAILAILGSVAIPAYVNYVNRARQSEAILALMNVKMDQEMFWDENNRYAGTISCLASFGSSCSASTVRTTASGYQVKVDSAGAVTFRVRASKKLYDYAATDIIELYVTANTPDATPQVLHPDATAFSVFKWIFE
;
A
#
# COMPACT_ATOMS: atom_id res chain seq x y z
N MET A 1 -3.43 67.12 57.97
CA MET A 1 -3.21 65.73 57.52
C MET A 1 -3.54 65.62 56.02
N LYS A 2 -2.55 65.63 55.12
CA LYS A 2 -2.74 65.25 53.71
C LYS A 2 -1.60 64.29 53.35
N ARG A 3 -1.92 63.00 53.23
CA ARG A 3 -0.97 61.98 52.77
C ARG A 3 -0.97 62.03 51.23
N SER A 4 0.19 62.38 50.67
CA SER A 4 0.47 62.35 49.24
C SER A 4 0.58 60.89 48.79
N ALA A 5 -0.32 60.46 47.89
CA ALA A 5 -0.27 59.13 47.30
C ALA A 5 0.76 59.11 46.17
N SER A 6 1.77 58.23 46.28
CA SER A 6 2.73 57.96 45.20
C SER A 6 2.11 57.01 44.17
N SER A 7 2.01 57.46 42.92
CA SER A 7 1.56 56.62 41.81
C SER A 7 2.69 55.66 41.39
N PHE A 8 2.57 54.38 41.70
CA PHE A 8 3.36 53.35 41.06
C PHE A 8 2.88 53.18 39.62
N ARG A 9 3.69 53.64 38.66
CA ARG A 9 3.47 53.34 37.24
C ARG A 9 3.90 51.90 36.98
N CYS A 10 2.92 51.04 36.71
CA CYS A 10 3.15 49.71 36.15
C CYS A 10 3.80 49.89 34.77
N GLY A 11 5.05 49.42 34.63
CA GLY A 11 5.74 49.41 33.34
C GLY A 11 5.10 48.36 32.44
N ALA A 12 4.53 48.79 31.31
CA ALA A 12 4.10 47.88 30.25
C ALA A 12 5.33 47.20 29.67
N LEU A 13 5.41 45.87 29.82
CA LEU A 13 6.40 45.06 29.11
C LEU A 13 6.07 45.16 27.62
N ARG A 14 7.01 45.71 26.85
CA ARG A 14 6.92 45.80 25.40
C ARG A 14 7.05 44.38 24.84
N GLU A 15 5.96 43.86 24.27
CA GLU A 15 6.04 42.68 23.40
C GLU A 15 6.73 43.10 22.10
N ASP A 16 7.95 42.59 21.89
CA ASP A 16 8.60 42.70 20.59
C ASP A 16 7.78 41.88 19.58
N PRO A 17 7.42 42.45 18.41
CA PRO A 17 6.68 41.71 17.40
C PRO A 17 7.55 40.56 16.88
N THR A 18 7.23 39.33 17.30
CA THR A 18 7.85 38.10 16.83
C THR A 18 7.34 37.76 15.43
N GLY A 19 7.89 38.45 14.43
CA GLY A 19 7.62 38.19 13.01
C GLY A 19 8.66 37.27 12.38
N PHE A 20 8.22 36.31 11.57
CA PHE A 20 9.10 35.45 10.75
C PHE A 20 9.71 36.27 9.61
N THR A 21 11.00 36.08 9.32
CA THR A 21 11.65 36.82 8.21
C THR A 21 11.46 36.10 6.87
N LEU A 22 11.40 36.87 5.77
CA LEU A 22 11.31 36.30 4.42
C LEU A 22 12.54 35.44 4.08
N VAL A 23 13.71 35.85 4.57
CA VAL A 23 14.97 35.11 4.39
C VAL A 23 14.92 33.75 5.10
N GLU A 24 14.35 33.69 6.30
CA GLU A 24 14.17 32.43 7.05
C GLU A 24 13.22 31.49 6.31
N LEU A 25 12.15 32.02 5.71
CA LEU A 25 11.26 31.24 4.86
C LEU A 25 11.97 30.70 3.60
N MET A 26 12.82 31.51 2.95
CA MET A 26 13.56 31.07 1.76
C MET A 26 14.52 29.92 2.06
N VAL A 27 15.28 30.03 3.14
CA VAL A 27 16.23 28.97 3.54
C VAL A 27 15.49 27.71 3.96
N THR A 28 14.40 27.82 4.72
CA THR A 28 13.61 26.66 5.14
C THR A 28 12.98 25.93 3.96
N VAL A 29 12.40 26.63 2.99
CA VAL A 29 11.84 26.01 1.78
C VAL A 29 12.93 25.36 0.93
N ALA A 30 14.13 25.96 0.83
CA ALA A 30 15.26 25.36 0.12
C ALA A 30 15.69 24.02 0.74
N ILE A 31 15.77 23.94 2.08
CA ILE A 31 16.08 22.69 2.79
C ILE A 31 14.96 21.66 2.59
N LEU A 32 13.70 22.07 2.69
CA LEU A 32 12.54 21.20 2.47
C LEU A 32 12.51 20.61 1.04
N ALA A 33 12.91 21.38 0.03
CA ALA A 33 12.98 20.89 -1.34
C ALA A 33 14.02 19.77 -1.50
N ILE A 34 15.20 19.93 -0.88
CA ILE A 34 16.26 18.90 -0.91
C ILE A 34 15.76 17.63 -0.21
N LEU A 35 15.19 17.75 1.00
CA LEU A 35 14.66 16.60 1.74
C LEU A 35 13.51 15.90 1.00
N GLY A 36 12.58 16.68 0.44
CA GLY A 36 11.43 16.18 -0.28
C GLY A 36 11.81 15.34 -1.50
N SER A 37 12.88 15.73 -2.22
CA SER A 37 13.35 15.02 -3.41
C SER A 37 13.74 13.55 -3.14
N VAL A 38 14.22 13.24 -1.94
CA VAL A 38 14.61 11.88 -1.52
C VAL A 38 13.51 11.20 -0.71
N ALA A 39 12.84 11.95 0.18
CA ALA A 39 11.86 11.40 1.11
C ALA A 39 10.59 10.92 0.40
N ILE A 40 10.08 11.67 -0.58
CA ILE A 40 8.84 11.34 -1.29
C ILE A 40 8.94 9.98 -2.01
N PRO A 41 9.93 9.73 -2.91
CA PRO A 41 10.02 8.45 -3.59
C PRO A 41 10.25 7.28 -2.63
N ALA A 42 11.04 7.49 -1.58
CA ALA A 42 11.27 6.46 -0.56
C ALA A 42 9.97 6.08 0.17
N TYR A 43 9.17 7.07 0.60
CA TYR A 43 7.90 6.85 1.29
C TYR A 43 6.88 6.13 0.40
N VAL A 44 6.74 6.56 -0.86
CA VAL A 44 5.80 5.93 -1.81
C VAL A 44 6.19 4.46 -2.05
N ASN A 45 7.48 4.17 -2.22
CA ASN A 45 7.98 2.80 -2.37
C ASN A 45 7.68 1.94 -1.14
N TYR A 46 7.83 2.51 0.06
CA TYR A 46 7.51 1.81 1.30
C TYR A 46 6.02 1.43 1.38
N VAL A 47 5.12 2.38 1.08
CA VAL A 47 3.67 2.12 1.07
C VAL A 47 3.29 1.10 0.01
N ASN A 48 3.92 1.14 -1.17
CA ASN A 48 3.67 0.15 -2.23
C ASN A 48 4.08 -1.26 -1.80
N ARG A 49 5.24 -1.42 -1.15
CA ARG A 49 5.69 -2.70 -0.59
C ARG A 49 4.77 -3.20 0.52
N ALA A 50 4.27 -2.30 1.37
CA ALA A 50 3.28 -2.66 2.39
C ALA A 50 2.01 -3.22 1.75
N ARG A 51 1.45 -2.54 0.73
CA ARG A 51 0.29 -3.02 -0.03
C ARG A 51 0.56 -4.35 -0.75
N GLN A 52 1.77 -4.54 -1.27
CA GLN A 52 2.19 -5.81 -1.87
C GLN A 52 2.20 -6.94 -0.84
N SER A 53 2.66 -6.68 0.39
CA SER A 53 2.63 -7.66 1.47
C SER A 53 1.20 -8.06 1.87
N GLU A 54 0.25 -7.12 1.86
CA GLU A 54 -1.18 -7.42 2.06
C GLU A 54 -1.72 -8.32 0.95
N ALA A 55 -1.30 -8.11 -0.30
CA ALA A 55 -1.69 -8.96 -1.42
C ALA A 55 -1.13 -10.39 -1.30
N ILE A 56 0.11 -10.53 -0.80
CA ILE A 56 0.71 -11.84 -0.49
C ILE A 56 -0.11 -12.54 0.60
N LEU A 57 -0.49 -11.84 1.67
CA LEU A 57 -1.35 -12.39 2.73
C LEU A 57 -2.72 -12.82 2.17
N ALA A 58 -3.32 -12.03 1.28
CA ALA A 58 -4.56 -12.39 0.61
C ALA A 58 -4.42 -13.70 -0.21
N LEU A 59 -3.30 -13.90 -0.90
CA LEU A 59 -3.03 -15.15 -1.62
C LEU A 59 -2.82 -16.34 -0.68
N MET A 60 -2.23 -16.14 0.50
CA MET A 60 -2.12 -17.18 1.52
C MET A 60 -3.49 -17.59 2.08
N ASN A 61 -4.38 -16.62 2.32
CA ASN A 61 -5.76 -16.92 2.72
C ASN A 61 -6.51 -17.68 1.62
N VAL A 62 -6.31 -17.29 0.36
CA VAL A 62 -6.83 -18.05 -0.80
C VAL A 62 -6.33 -19.48 -0.79
N LYS A 63 -5.03 -19.72 -0.54
CA LYS A 63 -4.48 -21.07 -0.45
C LYS A 63 -5.23 -21.89 0.60
N MET A 64 -5.37 -21.36 1.81
CA MET A 64 -6.10 -22.04 2.89
C MET A 64 -7.54 -22.34 2.51
N ASP A 65 -8.26 -21.40 1.90
CA ASP A 65 -9.63 -21.60 1.44
C ASP A 65 -9.73 -22.65 0.33
N GLN A 66 -8.73 -22.73 -0.54
CA GLN A 66 -8.67 -23.75 -1.59
C GLN A 66 -8.51 -25.14 -1.00
N GLU A 67 -7.68 -25.32 0.03
CA GLU A 67 -7.55 -26.61 0.74
C GLU A 67 -8.87 -26.99 1.41
N MET A 68 -9.53 -26.06 2.11
CA MET A 68 -10.85 -26.32 2.71
C MET A 68 -11.90 -26.71 1.66
N PHE A 69 -11.92 -26.01 0.53
CA PHE A 69 -12.85 -26.32 -0.56
C PHE A 69 -12.56 -27.70 -1.18
N TRP A 70 -11.29 -28.09 -1.26
CA TRP A 70 -10.87 -29.38 -1.76
C TRP A 70 -11.34 -30.53 -0.86
N ASP A 71 -11.25 -30.38 0.46
CA ASP A 71 -11.73 -31.38 1.43
C ASP A 71 -13.24 -31.67 1.25
N GLU A 72 -14.03 -30.68 0.85
CA GLU A 72 -15.48 -30.82 0.65
C GLU A 72 -15.85 -31.32 -0.75
N ASN A 73 -15.12 -30.90 -1.79
CA ASN A 73 -15.53 -31.06 -3.19
C ASN A 73 -14.60 -31.97 -4.01
N ASN A 74 -13.50 -32.43 -3.43
CA ASN A 74 -12.45 -33.24 -4.07
C ASN A 74 -11.88 -32.59 -5.34
N ARG A 75 -11.91 -31.24 -5.37
CA ARG A 75 -11.39 -30.39 -6.44
C ARG A 75 -11.17 -28.98 -5.92
N TYR A 76 -10.26 -28.23 -6.53
CA TYR A 76 -10.09 -26.81 -6.22
C TYR A 76 -11.17 -25.94 -6.89
N ALA A 77 -11.48 -24.81 -6.26
CA ALA A 77 -12.45 -23.86 -6.78
C ALA A 77 -11.88 -23.08 -7.98
N GLY A 78 -12.59 -23.14 -9.11
CA GLY A 78 -12.23 -22.40 -10.33
C GLY A 78 -12.62 -20.92 -10.33
N THR A 79 -13.44 -20.48 -9.38
CA THR A 79 -13.89 -19.10 -9.24
C THR A 79 -13.57 -18.59 -7.85
N ILE A 80 -13.00 -17.39 -7.76
CA ILE A 80 -12.55 -16.83 -6.49
C ILE A 80 -13.70 -16.53 -5.52
N SER A 81 -14.91 -16.33 -6.03
CA SER A 81 -16.14 -16.11 -5.25
C SER A 81 -16.60 -17.32 -4.42
N CYS A 82 -16.12 -18.53 -4.74
CA CYS A 82 -16.42 -19.73 -3.99
C CYS A 82 -15.61 -19.86 -2.70
N LEU A 83 -14.55 -19.07 -2.56
CA LEU A 83 -13.64 -19.15 -1.42
C LEU A 83 -14.23 -18.36 -0.24
N ALA A 84 -14.01 -18.88 0.98
CA ALA A 84 -14.57 -18.32 2.21
C ALA A 84 -14.16 -16.87 2.45
N SER A 85 -12.89 -16.53 2.18
CA SER A 85 -12.37 -15.16 2.29
C SER A 85 -13.06 -14.16 1.36
N PHE A 86 -13.80 -14.63 0.35
CA PHE A 86 -14.52 -13.81 -0.62
C PHE A 86 -16.05 -14.01 -0.59
N GLY A 87 -16.56 -14.63 0.46
CA GLY A 87 -17.99 -14.69 0.79
C GLY A 87 -18.74 -15.93 0.27
N SER A 88 -18.04 -16.96 -0.20
CA SER A 88 -18.60 -18.28 -0.55
C SER A 88 -19.84 -18.26 -1.46
N SER A 89 -20.01 -17.21 -2.26
CA SER A 89 -21.20 -16.99 -3.08
C SER A 89 -21.19 -17.78 -4.38
N CYS A 90 -20.02 -18.34 -4.76
CA CYS A 90 -19.81 -19.08 -6.01
C CYS A 90 -20.39 -18.40 -7.27
N SER A 91 -20.51 -17.07 -7.25
CA SER A 91 -20.98 -16.30 -8.39
C SER A 91 -19.92 -16.30 -9.50
N ALA A 92 -20.30 -16.06 -10.76
CA ALA A 92 -19.38 -16.00 -11.91
C ALA A 92 -18.32 -14.85 -11.85
N SER A 93 -18.17 -14.18 -10.70
CA SER A 93 -17.10 -13.23 -10.44
C SER A 93 -15.74 -13.92 -10.48
N THR A 94 -14.99 -13.64 -11.54
CA THR A 94 -13.64 -14.18 -11.77
C THR A 94 -12.55 -13.38 -11.07
N VAL A 95 -12.87 -12.16 -10.60
CA VAL A 95 -11.91 -11.25 -9.97
C VAL A 95 -12.51 -10.63 -8.70
N ARG A 96 -11.70 -10.45 -7.66
CA ARG A 96 -12.04 -9.68 -6.45
C ARG A 96 -10.93 -8.68 -6.16
N THR A 97 -11.30 -7.50 -5.67
CA THR A 97 -10.33 -6.43 -5.39
C THR A 97 -10.14 -6.32 -3.89
N THR A 98 -8.89 -6.42 -3.42
CA THR A 98 -8.52 -6.21 -2.02
C THR A 98 -8.62 -4.73 -1.65
N ALA A 99 -8.68 -4.38 -0.36
CA ALA A 99 -8.68 -2.98 0.09
C ALA A 99 -7.46 -2.18 -0.43
N SER A 100 -6.32 -2.84 -0.62
CA SER A 100 -5.10 -2.28 -1.21
C SER A 100 -5.17 -2.05 -2.72
N GLY A 101 -6.27 -2.43 -3.38
CA GLY A 101 -6.50 -2.27 -4.82
C GLY A 101 -5.88 -3.34 -5.70
N TYR A 102 -5.43 -4.46 -5.13
CA TYR A 102 -4.98 -5.61 -5.91
C TYR A 102 -6.17 -6.43 -6.40
N GLN A 103 -6.14 -6.81 -7.67
CA GLN A 103 -7.11 -7.72 -8.28
C GLN A 103 -6.62 -9.15 -8.11
N VAL A 104 -7.31 -9.92 -7.27
CA VAL A 104 -7.07 -11.34 -7.03
C VAL A 104 -8.01 -12.16 -7.90
N LYS A 105 -7.47 -13.19 -8.55
CA LYS A 105 -8.23 -14.12 -9.38
C LYS A 105 -7.65 -15.51 -9.33
N VAL A 106 -8.51 -16.51 -9.52
CA VAL A 106 -8.09 -17.88 -9.83
C VAL A 106 -7.93 -17.97 -11.34
N ASP A 107 -6.71 -18.22 -11.82
CA ASP A 107 -6.40 -18.32 -13.26
C ASP A 107 -6.69 -19.72 -13.82
N SER A 108 -6.48 -20.74 -13.00
CA SER A 108 -6.80 -22.12 -13.36
C SER A 108 -6.95 -22.94 -12.08
N ALA A 109 -7.95 -23.82 -12.05
CA ALA A 109 -8.11 -24.81 -10.98
C ALA A 109 -8.43 -26.17 -11.60
N GLY A 110 -7.82 -27.21 -11.07
CA GLY A 110 -8.10 -28.60 -11.41
C GLY A 110 -8.36 -29.43 -10.15
N ALA A 111 -8.33 -30.75 -10.29
CA ALA A 111 -8.52 -31.65 -9.14
C ALA A 111 -7.32 -31.65 -8.17
N VAL A 112 -6.11 -31.36 -8.68
CA VAL A 112 -4.85 -31.49 -7.91
C VAL A 112 -3.89 -30.31 -8.09
N THR A 113 -4.26 -29.32 -8.91
CA THR A 113 -3.45 -28.12 -9.14
C THR A 113 -4.34 -26.89 -9.14
N PHE A 114 -3.77 -25.76 -8.76
CA PHE A 114 -4.41 -24.47 -8.96
C PHE A 114 -3.38 -23.35 -9.12
N ARG A 115 -3.79 -22.28 -9.79
CA ARG A 115 -3.01 -21.06 -9.97
C ARG A 115 -3.87 -19.87 -9.60
N VAL A 116 -3.37 -19.06 -8.67
CA VAL A 116 -4.00 -17.81 -8.25
C VAL A 116 -3.04 -16.68 -8.46
N ARG A 117 -3.57 -15.55 -8.92
CA ARG A 117 -2.81 -14.36 -9.21
C ARG A 117 -3.42 -13.15 -8.53
N ALA A 118 -2.59 -12.38 -7.85
CA ALA A 118 -2.89 -11.00 -7.47
C ALA A 118 -2.16 -10.06 -8.43
N SER A 119 -2.86 -9.09 -8.99
CA SER A 119 -2.27 -8.13 -9.92
C SER A 119 -2.74 -6.71 -9.66
N LYS A 120 -1.82 -5.75 -9.82
CA LYS A 120 -2.13 -4.33 -9.74
C LYS A 120 -1.22 -3.54 -10.66
N LYS A 121 -1.80 -2.67 -11.47
CA LYS A 121 -1.06 -1.65 -12.21
C LYS A 121 -0.93 -0.43 -11.31
N LEU A 122 0.28 -0.14 -10.83
CA LEU A 122 0.54 1.02 -9.96
C LEU A 122 0.82 2.29 -10.76
N TYR A 123 1.58 2.17 -11.85
CA TYR A 123 2.00 3.27 -12.70
C TYR A 123 1.85 2.87 -14.16
N ASP A 124 1.43 3.81 -15.01
CA ASP A 124 1.21 3.55 -16.44
C ASP A 124 2.52 3.17 -17.16
N TYR A 125 3.63 3.81 -16.78
CA TYR A 125 4.97 3.60 -17.34
C TYR A 125 5.67 2.31 -16.86
N ALA A 126 5.20 1.67 -15.78
CA ALA A 126 5.85 0.50 -15.19
C ALA A 126 5.18 -0.80 -15.62
N ALA A 127 5.85 -1.95 -15.45
CA ALA A 127 5.18 -3.24 -15.58
C ALA A 127 4.04 -3.38 -14.54
N THR A 128 3.05 -4.24 -14.80
CA THR A 128 2.03 -4.59 -13.80
C THR A 128 2.70 -5.40 -12.70
N ASP A 129 2.45 -5.03 -11.44
CA ASP A 129 2.86 -5.85 -10.30
C ASP A 129 2.00 -7.10 -10.27
N ILE A 130 2.65 -8.25 -10.38
CA ILE A 130 1.99 -9.55 -10.42
C ILE A 130 2.64 -10.44 -9.37
N ILE A 131 1.79 -10.97 -8.50
CA ILE A 131 2.15 -11.98 -7.52
C ILE A 131 1.38 -13.24 -7.90
N GLU A 132 2.10 -14.34 -8.08
CA GLU A 132 1.52 -15.61 -8.49
C GLU A 132 1.79 -16.68 -7.45
N LEU A 133 0.76 -17.47 -7.17
CA LEU A 133 0.84 -18.68 -6.38
C LEU A 133 0.40 -19.84 -7.28
N TYR A 134 1.30 -20.80 -7.49
CA TYR A 134 1.03 -22.00 -8.27
C TYR A 134 1.26 -23.23 -7.39
N VAL A 135 0.17 -23.92 -7.06
CA VAL A 135 0.20 -25.15 -6.26
C VAL A 135 -0.02 -26.34 -7.17
N THR A 136 0.82 -27.36 -6.99
CA THR A 136 0.71 -28.63 -7.72
C THR A 136 0.75 -29.80 -6.75
N ALA A 137 0.30 -30.97 -7.19
CA ALA A 137 0.37 -32.21 -6.42
C ALA A 137 1.77 -32.53 -5.86
N ASN A 138 2.82 -32.10 -6.58
CA ASN A 138 4.21 -32.36 -6.19
C ASN A 138 4.82 -31.24 -5.34
N THR A 139 4.13 -30.10 -5.22
CA THR A 139 4.59 -28.91 -4.50
C THR A 139 3.41 -28.26 -3.75
N PRO A 140 2.84 -28.94 -2.73
CA PRO A 140 1.74 -28.39 -1.95
C PRO A 140 2.16 -27.14 -1.16
N ASP A 141 3.44 -27.07 -0.76
CA ASP A 141 4.00 -25.98 0.04
C ASP A 141 4.45 -24.76 -0.79
N ALA A 142 3.97 -24.62 -2.03
CA ALA A 142 4.32 -23.47 -2.85
C ALA A 142 3.97 -22.15 -2.14
N THR A 143 4.87 -21.19 -2.28
CA THR A 143 4.74 -19.84 -1.74
C THR A 143 4.43 -18.84 -2.86
N PRO A 144 3.73 -17.73 -2.57
CA PRO A 144 3.50 -16.67 -3.53
C PRO A 144 4.84 -16.04 -3.95
N GLN A 145 5.03 -15.87 -5.26
CA GLN A 145 6.22 -15.27 -5.83
C GLN A 145 5.86 -13.97 -6.55
N VAL A 146 6.66 -12.94 -6.33
CA VAL A 146 6.55 -11.66 -7.03
C VAL A 146 7.28 -11.79 -8.37
N LEU A 147 6.57 -11.63 -9.48
CA LEU A 147 7.14 -11.79 -10.82
C LEU A 147 7.92 -10.55 -11.28
N HIS A 148 7.44 -9.34 -10.94
CA HIS A 148 8.06 -8.07 -11.31
C HIS A 148 8.37 -7.24 -10.06
N PRO A 149 9.52 -7.44 -9.39
CA PRO A 149 9.85 -6.73 -8.16
C PRO A 149 10.04 -5.21 -8.37
N ASP A 150 10.33 -4.79 -9.59
CA ASP A 150 10.52 -3.42 -10.04
C ASP A 150 9.20 -2.65 -10.28
N ALA A 151 8.07 -3.36 -10.45
CA ALA A 151 6.76 -2.74 -10.69
C ALA A 151 6.27 -1.82 -9.55
N THR A 152 6.82 -1.99 -8.35
CA THR A 152 6.47 -1.18 -7.17
C THR A 152 7.29 0.11 -7.04
N ALA A 153 8.34 0.27 -7.86
CA ALA A 153 9.28 1.38 -7.77
C ALA A 153 8.71 2.65 -8.42
N PHE A 154 8.57 3.69 -7.60
CA PHE A 154 8.20 5.04 -8.01
C PHE A 154 9.41 5.81 -8.54
N SER A 155 9.20 6.56 -9.62
CA SER A 155 10.19 7.46 -10.21
C SER A 155 9.62 8.84 -10.45
N VAL A 156 10.19 9.85 -9.77
CA VAL A 156 9.84 11.26 -9.98
C VAL A 156 10.23 11.73 -11.38
N PHE A 157 11.39 11.28 -11.88
CA PHE A 157 11.91 11.67 -13.20
C PHE A 157 10.95 11.28 -14.32
N LYS A 158 10.26 10.13 -14.20
CA LYS A 158 9.27 9.71 -15.18
C LYS A 158 8.04 10.61 -15.23
N TRP A 159 7.63 11.19 -14.11
CA TRP A 159 6.50 12.13 -14.07
C TRP A 159 6.86 13.53 -14.58
N ILE A 160 8.11 13.97 -14.44
CA ILE A 160 8.54 15.32 -14.82
C ILE A 160 8.96 15.42 -16.30
N PHE A 161 9.52 14.35 -16.87
CA PHE A 161 10.19 14.38 -18.18
C PHE A 161 9.48 13.56 -19.27
N GLU A 162 8.22 13.21 -19.06
CA GLU A 162 7.35 12.47 -20.00
C GLU A 162 6.04 13.26 -20.18
#